data_AF-A0A961C9U5-F1
#
_entry.id   AF-A0A961C9U5-F1
#
_cell.length_a   1.000
_cell.length_b   1.000
_cell.length_c   1.000
_cell.angle_alpha   90.00
_cell.angle_beta   90.00
_cell.angle_gamma   90.00
#
_symmetry.space_group_name_H-M   'P 1'
#
loop_
_entity.id
_entity.type
_entity.pdbx_description
1 polymer ?
#
loop_
_entity_poly.entity_id
_entity_poly.type
_entity_poly.pdbx_seq_one_letter_code
_entity_poly.pdbx_strand_id
1 'polypeptide(L)'
;MTDPLDHIRSRFSRLYPPHIDVGRGWYPILIALDAELTDIDPTLRYVQIKEKFGGLRVYTTRPSADAWNRVRRAKRRAQDKALRTCESCGRAGTMHSRMGWYRTLCGSCAAEAEYVRVPDQRMSRAVARLAKLDALRVVDAEPTPEELILRAYVAGSDRGELVAALSRCSFTFPEYIEDSRRTGTWDQVVVAYYQGYLTADELGEVRTAVNPPAE
;
A
#
# COMPACT_ATOMS: atom_id res chain seq x y z
N MET A 1 15.46 13.54 27.57
CA MET A 1 15.28 13.60 26.11
C MET A 1 13.80 13.57 25.84
N THR A 2 13.24 14.59 25.20
CA THR A 2 11.85 14.60 24.72
C THR A 2 11.70 13.47 23.71
N ASP A 3 10.66 12.64 23.85
CA ASP A 3 10.44 11.57 22.90
C ASP A 3 9.98 12.20 21.57
N PRO A 4 10.63 11.89 20.44
CA PRO A 4 10.35 12.55 19.16
C PRO A 4 8.90 12.38 18.69
N LEU A 5 8.15 11.43 19.25
CA LEU A 5 6.76 11.17 18.90
C LEU A 5 5.75 11.79 19.89
N ASP A 6 6.18 12.60 20.86
CA ASP A 6 5.30 13.20 21.87
C ASP A 6 4.17 14.04 21.26
N HIS A 7 4.48 14.80 20.20
CA HIS A 7 3.47 15.56 19.45
C HIS A 7 2.46 14.66 18.73
N ILE A 8 2.85 13.46 18.31
CA ILE A 8 1.94 12.48 17.70
C ILE A 8 1.06 11.84 18.78
N ARG A 9 1.65 11.50 19.95
CA ARG A 9 0.92 10.91 21.08
C ARG A 9 -0.17 11.84 21.61
N SER A 10 0.07 13.15 21.62
CA SER A 10 -0.92 14.15 22.07
C SER A 10 -2.15 14.23 21.15
N ARG A 11 -2.05 13.75 19.90
CA ARG A 11 -3.14 13.70 18.92
C ARG A 11 -3.94 12.39 18.93
N PHE A 12 -3.64 11.44 19.82
CA PHE A 12 -4.48 10.25 19.96
C PHE A 12 -5.87 10.61 20.48
N SER A 13 -6.86 9.84 20.05
CA SER A 13 -8.22 9.93 20.57
C SER A 13 -8.21 9.61 22.06
N ARG A 14 -8.92 10.41 22.86
CA ARG A 14 -9.07 10.17 24.31
C ARG A 14 -9.81 8.87 24.65
N LEU A 15 -10.44 8.24 23.65
CA LEU A 15 -11.15 6.98 23.81
C LEU A 15 -10.22 5.76 23.89
N TYR A 16 -8.95 5.89 23.48
CA TYR A 16 -8.00 4.79 23.42
C TYR A 16 -6.63 5.23 23.97
N PRO A 17 -5.95 4.40 24.77
CA PRO A 17 -4.57 4.69 25.17
C PRO A 17 -3.66 4.89 23.95
N PRO A 18 -2.78 5.91 23.94
CA PRO A 18 -1.85 6.10 22.84
C PRO A 18 -0.98 4.87 22.61
N HIS A 19 -1.08 4.28 21.43
CA HIS A 19 -0.37 3.06 21.08
C HIS A 19 0.34 3.22 19.74
N ILE A 20 1.67 3.32 19.80
CA ILE A 20 2.59 3.37 18.67
C ILE A 20 3.54 2.18 18.80
N ASP A 21 3.32 1.15 17.97
CA ASP A 21 4.12 -0.07 17.97
C ASP A 21 4.87 -0.21 16.64
N VAL A 22 5.92 0.60 16.50
CA VAL A 22 6.85 0.58 15.36
C VAL A 22 8.26 0.94 15.83
N GLY A 23 9.27 0.46 15.10
CA GLY A 23 10.67 0.80 15.34
C GLY A 23 11.06 2.23 14.96
N ARG A 24 12.15 2.71 15.58
CA ARG A 24 12.72 4.07 15.41
C ARG A 24 13.04 4.45 13.96
N GLY A 25 13.32 3.47 13.10
CA GLY A 25 13.59 3.69 11.69
C GLY A 25 12.40 4.27 10.91
N TRP A 26 11.18 4.12 11.44
CA TRP A 26 9.97 4.70 10.85
C TRP A 26 9.53 6.01 11.50
N TYR A 27 10.21 6.51 12.54
CA TYR A 27 9.81 7.77 13.18
C TYR A 27 9.79 8.95 12.22
N PRO A 28 10.78 9.14 11.32
CA PRO A 28 10.70 10.22 10.32
C PRO A 28 9.48 10.11 9.39
N ILE A 29 9.05 8.89 9.08
CA ILE A 29 7.85 8.65 8.25
C ILE A 29 6.59 9.08 9.02
N LEU A 30 6.51 8.75 10.32
CA LEU A 30 5.40 9.16 11.17
C LEU A 30 5.34 10.67 11.35
N ILE A 31 6.48 11.33 11.59
CA ILE A 31 6.56 12.78 11.77
C ILE A 31 6.11 13.52 10.50
N ALA A 32 6.58 13.07 9.34
CA ALA A 32 6.17 13.65 8.05
C ALA A 32 4.67 13.42 7.79
N LEU A 33 4.17 12.21 8.07
CA LEU A 33 2.75 11.90 7.96
C LEU A 33 1.91 12.76 8.92
N ASP A 34 2.37 12.96 10.15
CA ASP A 34 1.65 13.73 11.16
C ASP A 34 1.50 15.19 10.78
N ALA A 35 2.58 15.81 10.29
CA ALA A 35 2.55 17.16 9.76
C ALA A 35 1.52 17.29 8.62
N GLU A 36 1.54 16.36 7.66
CA GLU A 36 0.60 16.36 6.53
C GLU A 36 -0.85 16.16 6.99
N LEU A 37 -1.09 15.22 7.91
CA LEU A 37 -2.44 14.98 8.43
C LEU A 37 -2.95 16.14 9.27
N THR A 38 -2.08 16.90 9.96
CA THR A 38 -2.46 18.12 10.68
C THR A 38 -2.92 19.21 9.73
N ASP A 39 -2.20 19.39 8.62
CA ASP A 39 -2.54 20.36 7.58
C ASP A 39 -3.87 20.02 6.89
N ILE A 40 -4.09 18.74 6.59
CA ILE A 40 -5.34 18.28 5.96
C ILE A 40 -6.54 18.40 6.90
N ASP A 41 -6.40 17.94 8.15
CA ASP A 41 -7.46 17.93 9.14
C ASP A 41 -6.88 17.99 10.57
N PRO A 42 -6.83 19.18 11.21
CA PRO A 42 -6.30 19.33 12.56
C PRO A 42 -7.19 18.66 13.62
N THR A 43 -8.43 18.31 13.29
CA THR A 43 -9.37 17.62 14.19
C THR A 43 -9.24 16.11 14.14
N LEU A 44 -8.54 15.56 13.13
CA LEU A 44 -8.27 14.14 13.02
C LEU A 44 -7.50 13.63 14.24
N ARG A 45 -7.90 12.46 14.75
CA ARG A 45 -7.26 11.83 15.92
C ARG A 45 -6.78 10.43 15.56
N TYR A 46 -5.61 10.05 16.08
CA TYR A 46 -5.12 8.69 15.95
C TYR A 46 -5.90 7.74 16.86
N VAL A 47 -6.10 6.53 16.38
CA VAL A 47 -6.66 5.42 17.15
C VAL A 47 -5.57 4.40 17.45
N GLN A 48 -4.74 4.07 16.45
CA GLN A 48 -3.65 3.12 16.60
C GLN A 48 -2.61 3.32 15.49
N ILE A 49 -1.33 3.24 15.84
CA ILE A 49 -0.22 3.18 14.90
C ILE A 49 0.55 1.89 15.18
N LYS A 50 0.72 1.04 14.18
CA LYS A 50 1.42 -0.24 14.35
C LYS A 50 2.06 -0.76 13.09
N GLU A 51 3.02 -1.65 13.28
CA GLU A 51 3.46 -2.60 12.26
C GLU A 51 2.35 -3.65 12.01
N LYS A 52 2.16 -4.01 10.75
CA LYS A 52 1.40 -5.20 10.34
C LYS A 52 1.92 -5.75 9.01
N PHE A 53 2.41 -7.00 9.04
CA PHE A 53 2.94 -7.74 7.88
C PHE A 53 4.10 -7.04 7.15
N GLY A 54 5.06 -6.53 7.90
CA GLY A 54 6.20 -5.74 7.43
C GLY A 54 5.86 -4.29 7.05
N GLY A 55 4.62 -3.85 7.18
CA GLY A 55 4.16 -2.54 6.74
C GLY A 55 3.57 -1.68 7.85
N LEU A 56 3.54 -0.36 7.62
CA LEU A 56 2.91 0.59 8.54
C LEU A 56 1.37 0.53 8.45
N ARG A 57 0.67 0.66 9.58
CA ARG A 57 -0.77 0.89 9.66
C ARG A 57 -1.06 2.06 10.58
N VAL A 58 -1.90 2.99 10.10
CA VAL A 58 -2.29 4.20 10.82
C VAL A 58 -3.81 4.33 10.81
N TYR A 59 -4.42 3.96 11.93
CA TYR A 59 -5.85 4.07 12.17
C TYR A 59 -6.15 5.43 12.79
N THR A 60 -7.18 6.09 12.28
CA THR A 60 -7.64 7.39 12.79
C THR A 60 -9.15 7.37 12.97
N THR A 61 -9.68 8.38 13.63
CA THR A 61 -11.11 8.72 13.55
C THR A 61 -11.52 8.98 12.10
N ARG A 62 -12.83 8.95 11.83
CA ARG A 62 -13.39 9.25 10.52
C ARG A 62 -13.09 10.72 10.16
N PRO A 63 -12.36 10.98 9.06
CA PRO A 63 -12.19 12.34 8.53
C PRO A 63 -13.51 12.92 8.05
N SER A 64 -13.57 14.24 7.85
CA SER A 64 -14.66 14.87 7.10
C SER A 64 -14.71 14.36 5.65
N ALA A 65 -15.86 14.49 4.99
CA ALA A 65 -16.02 14.06 3.59
C ALA A 65 -14.97 14.71 2.66
N ASP A 66 -14.71 16.01 2.84
CA ASP A 66 -13.74 16.76 2.04
C ASP A 66 -12.28 16.38 2.32
N ALA A 67 -11.98 15.87 3.52
CA ALA A 67 -10.63 15.46 3.92
C ALA A 67 -10.34 13.98 3.59
N TRP A 68 -11.39 13.14 3.46
CA TRP A 68 -11.31 11.69 3.34
C TRP A 68 -10.22 11.21 2.37
N ASN A 69 -10.25 11.74 1.15
CA ASN A 69 -9.35 11.30 0.09
C ASN A 69 -7.92 11.79 0.24
N ARG A 70 -7.74 12.98 0.80
CA ARG A 70 -6.41 13.52 1.13
C ARG A 70 -5.76 12.70 2.25
N VAL A 71 -6.51 12.43 3.33
CA VAL A 71 -6.05 11.58 4.44
C VAL A 71 -5.68 10.18 3.95
N ARG A 72 -6.51 9.56 3.11
CA ARG A 72 -6.25 8.23 2.54
C ARG A 72 -4.96 8.21 1.71
N ARG A 73 -4.74 9.22 0.86
CA ARG A 73 -3.52 9.35 0.04
C ARG A 73 -2.26 9.58 0.89
N ALA A 74 -2.34 10.43 1.92
CA ALA A 74 -1.24 10.69 2.85
C ALA A 74 -0.78 9.41 3.55
N LYS A 75 -1.72 8.70 4.19
CA LYS A 75 -1.43 7.42 4.87
C LYS A 75 -0.81 6.41 3.93
N ARG A 76 -1.32 6.30 2.71
CA ARG A 76 -0.81 5.37 1.71
C ARG A 76 0.63 5.64 1.32
N ARG A 77 1.00 6.90 1.06
CA ARG A 77 2.41 7.25 0.77
C ARG A 77 3.34 6.89 1.94
N ALA A 78 2.89 7.10 3.17
CA ALA A 78 3.63 6.68 4.36
C ALA A 78 3.79 5.16 4.45
N GLN A 79 2.74 4.39 4.12
CA GLN A 79 2.80 2.93 4.03
C GLN A 79 3.79 2.45 2.97
N ASP A 80 3.71 3.01 1.76
CA ASP A 80 4.61 2.66 0.65
C ASP A 80 6.07 2.98 1.02
N LYS A 81 6.31 4.08 1.74
CA LYS A 81 7.64 4.45 2.23
C LYS A 81 8.13 3.48 3.31
N ALA A 82 7.27 3.07 4.24
CA ALA A 82 7.60 2.13 5.30
C ALA A 82 8.01 0.75 4.73
N LEU A 83 7.32 0.27 3.69
CA LEU A 83 7.60 -1.02 3.02
C LEU A 83 8.98 -1.11 2.35
N ARG A 84 9.67 0.02 2.16
CA ARG A 84 11.02 0.11 1.60
C ARG A 84 12.05 0.67 2.57
N THR A 85 11.66 0.88 3.83
CA THR A 85 12.49 1.49 4.87
C THR A 85 12.64 0.52 6.03
N CYS A 86 13.88 0.25 6.45
CA CYS A 86 14.18 -0.56 7.61
C CYS A 86 13.54 0.04 8.86
N GLU A 87 12.66 -0.72 9.49
CA GLU A 87 11.95 -0.30 10.69
C GLU A 87 12.88 -0.07 11.89
N SER A 88 14.02 -0.76 11.93
CA SER A 88 15.00 -0.62 13.02
C SER A 88 15.89 0.63 12.88
N CYS A 89 16.36 0.94 11.67
CA CYS A 89 17.43 1.94 11.47
C CYS A 89 17.14 3.02 10.43
N GLY A 90 16.05 2.92 9.66
CA GLY A 90 15.65 3.93 8.68
C GLY A 90 16.36 3.88 7.33
N ARG A 91 17.35 3.00 7.13
CA ARG A 91 17.97 2.75 5.81
C ARG A 91 17.03 1.98 4.88
N ALA A 92 17.40 1.79 3.61
CA ALA A 92 16.64 0.93 2.69
C ALA A 92 16.47 -0.48 3.27
N GLY A 93 15.25 -1.01 3.20
CA GLY A 93 14.90 -2.32 3.75
C GLY A 93 14.01 -3.13 2.82
N THR A 94 13.99 -4.44 3.01
CA THR A 94 13.09 -5.39 2.34
C THR A 94 12.36 -6.22 3.38
N MET A 95 11.35 -6.96 2.97
CA MET A 95 10.60 -7.84 3.86
C MET A 95 11.48 -9.01 4.33
N HIS A 96 11.45 -9.24 5.64
CA HIS A 96 12.06 -10.40 6.28
C HIS A 96 11.05 -11.01 7.25
N SER A 97 11.22 -12.30 7.56
CA SER A 97 10.38 -13.01 8.52
C SER A 97 11.18 -13.78 9.56
N ARG A 98 10.58 -13.93 10.74
CA ARG A 98 11.09 -14.74 11.85
C ARG A 98 9.91 -15.41 12.53
N MET A 99 9.81 -16.74 12.43
CA MET A 99 8.75 -17.53 13.08
C MET A 99 7.32 -16.99 12.83
N GLY A 100 7.03 -16.59 11.59
CA GLY A 100 5.72 -16.06 11.21
C GLY A 100 5.51 -14.55 11.45
N TRP A 101 6.46 -13.87 12.10
CA TRP A 101 6.47 -12.41 12.23
C TRP A 101 7.19 -11.78 11.05
N TYR A 102 6.66 -10.66 10.53
CA TYR A 102 7.20 -9.99 9.35
C TYR A 102 7.63 -8.57 9.70
N ARG A 103 8.80 -8.16 9.19
CA ARG A 103 9.29 -6.79 9.34
C ARG A 103 9.98 -6.34 8.06
N THR A 104 9.93 -5.04 7.76
CA THR A 104 10.80 -4.47 6.72
C THR A 104 12.11 -4.07 7.38
N LEU A 105 13.20 -4.74 7.02
CA LEU A 105 14.52 -4.54 7.62
C LEU A 105 15.61 -4.48 6.53
N CYS A 106 16.72 -3.80 6.82
CA CYS A 106 17.93 -3.91 6.02
C CYS A 106 18.66 -5.22 6.38
N GLY A 107 19.53 -5.72 5.49
CA GLY A 107 20.21 -7.00 5.70
C GLY A 107 20.94 -7.11 7.04
N SER A 108 21.63 -6.05 7.49
CA SER A 108 22.32 -6.05 8.79
C SER A 108 21.39 -6.14 9.99
N CYS A 109 20.35 -5.30 10.07
CA CYS A 109 19.37 -5.37 11.17
C CYS A 109 18.54 -6.66 11.13
N ALA A 110 18.32 -7.22 9.95
CA ALA A 110 17.66 -8.52 9.82
C ALA A 110 18.54 -9.64 10.38
N ALA A 111 19.82 -9.68 9.99
CA ALA A 111 20.77 -10.68 10.50
C ALA A 111 20.95 -10.59 12.02
N GLU A 112 21.10 -9.38 12.56
CA GLU A 112 21.23 -9.14 14.01
C GLU A 112 19.99 -9.63 14.79
N ALA A 113 18.81 -9.49 14.22
CA ALA A 113 17.55 -9.90 14.84
C ALA A 113 17.07 -11.31 14.40
N GLU A 114 17.91 -12.08 13.70
CA GLU A 114 17.60 -13.42 13.19
C GLU A 114 16.37 -13.49 12.26
N TYR A 115 16.14 -12.42 11.50
CA TYR A 115 15.12 -12.36 10.46
C TYR A 115 15.69 -12.84 9.12
N VAL A 116 14.99 -13.77 8.48
CA VAL A 116 15.37 -14.30 7.16
C VAL A 116 14.67 -13.52 6.07
N ARG A 117 15.38 -13.17 5.01
CA ARG A 117 14.79 -12.44 3.88
C ARG A 117 13.65 -13.25 3.30
N VAL A 118 12.46 -12.66 3.23
CA VAL A 118 11.36 -13.23 2.46
C VAL A 118 11.70 -12.94 1.00
N PRO A 119 11.90 -13.98 0.15
CA PRO A 119 12.07 -13.77 -1.27
C PRO A 119 10.87 -12.98 -1.80
N ASP A 120 11.07 -12.15 -2.82
CA ASP A 120 9.94 -11.50 -3.47
C ASP A 120 9.03 -12.59 -4.08
N GLN A 121 7.96 -12.94 -3.36
CA GLN A 121 7.02 -13.97 -3.77
C GLN A 121 6.09 -13.47 -4.87
N ARG A 122 6.17 -12.21 -5.32
CA ARG A 122 5.34 -11.66 -6.40
C ARG A 122 5.35 -12.56 -7.62
N MET A 123 6.52 -13.03 -8.05
CA MET A 123 6.62 -13.95 -9.19
C MET A 123 5.84 -15.25 -8.92
N SER A 124 6.11 -15.92 -7.80
CA SER A 124 5.40 -17.17 -7.45
C SER A 124 3.88 -16.99 -7.30
N ARG A 125 3.43 -15.86 -6.76
CA ARG A 125 2.02 -15.53 -6.57
C ARG A 125 1.34 -15.18 -7.88
N ALA A 126 2.02 -14.42 -8.75
CA ALA A 126 1.54 -14.09 -10.08
C ALA A 126 1.35 -15.35 -10.91
N VAL A 127 2.33 -16.26 -10.92
CA VAL A 127 2.23 -17.56 -11.61
C VAL A 127 1.08 -18.40 -11.06
N ALA A 128 0.95 -18.54 -9.74
CA ALA A 128 -0.15 -19.30 -9.14
C ALA A 128 -1.53 -18.68 -9.42
N ARG A 129 -1.62 -17.34 -9.43
CA ARG A 129 -2.86 -16.62 -9.73
C ARG A 129 -3.25 -16.76 -11.20
N LEU A 130 -2.29 -16.64 -12.13
CA LEU A 130 -2.51 -16.87 -13.55
C LEU A 130 -2.99 -18.30 -13.82
N ALA A 131 -2.36 -19.31 -13.21
CA ALA A 131 -2.80 -20.70 -13.35
C ALA A 131 -4.26 -20.90 -12.92
N LYS A 132 -4.70 -20.22 -11.84
CA LYS A 132 -6.10 -20.25 -11.41
C LYS A 132 -7.04 -19.51 -12.38
N LEU A 133 -6.61 -18.39 -12.96
CA LEU A 133 -7.38 -17.66 -13.97
C LEU A 133 -7.53 -18.49 -15.26
N ASP A 134 -6.44 -19.11 -15.72
CA ASP A 134 -6.42 -19.98 -16.90
C ASP A 134 -7.34 -21.19 -16.72
N ALA A 135 -7.34 -21.82 -15.54
CA ALA A 135 -8.23 -22.94 -15.24
C ALA A 135 -9.72 -22.55 -15.22
N LEU A 136 -10.04 -21.26 -15.04
CA LEU A 136 -11.39 -20.71 -15.02
C LEU A 136 -11.73 -19.93 -16.31
N ARG A 137 -10.86 -19.98 -17.32
CA ARG A 137 -10.98 -19.16 -18.52
C ARG A 137 -12.17 -19.62 -19.37
N VAL A 138 -12.96 -18.64 -19.80
CA VAL A 138 -13.98 -18.81 -20.83
C VAL A 138 -13.35 -18.43 -22.17
N VAL A 139 -13.59 -19.24 -23.21
CA VAL A 139 -12.88 -19.20 -24.50
C VAL A 139 -12.86 -17.80 -25.15
N ASP A 140 -13.91 -17.01 -24.94
CA ASP A 140 -14.08 -15.68 -25.56
C ASP A 140 -14.07 -14.51 -24.56
N ALA A 141 -13.64 -14.73 -23.32
CA ALA A 141 -13.55 -13.65 -22.34
C ALA A 141 -12.29 -12.80 -22.58
N GLU A 142 -12.49 -11.48 -22.69
CA GLU A 142 -11.40 -10.50 -22.69
C GLU A 142 -10.59 -10.60 -21.38
N PRO A 143 -9.25 -10.51 -21.44
CA PRO A 143 -8.42 -10.59 -20.26
C PRO A 143 -8.69 -9.41 -19.33
N THR A 144 -8.84 -9.73 -18.05
CA THR A 144 -9.04 -8.69 -17.03
C THR A 144 -7.78 -7.81 -16.86
N PRO A 145 -7.91 -6.58 -16.37
CA PRO A 145 -6.75 -5.77 -16.01
C PRO A 145 -5.77 -6.49 -15.07
N GLU A 146 -6.26 -7.26 -14.08
CA GLU A 146 -5.42 -8.12 -13.23
C GLU A 146 -4.60 -9.10 -14.08
N GLU A 147 -5.24 -9.79 -15.02
CA GLU A 147 -4.59 -10.79 -15.88
C GLU A 147 -3.51 -10.16 -16.76
N LEU A 148 -3.80 -9.03 -17.42
CA LEU A 148 -2.84 -8.31 -18.27
C LEU A 148 -1.57 -7.96 -17.49
N ILE A 149 -1.75 -7.41 -16.28
CA ILE A 149 -0.63 -7.00 -15.43
C ILE A 149 0.20 -8.21 -14.99
N LEU A 150 -0.46 -9.27 -14.53
CA LEU A 150 0.24 -10.46 -14.06
C LEU A 150 0.97 -11.17 -15.20
N ARG A 151 0.38 -11.27 -16.39
CA ARG A 151 1.04 -11.85 -17.58
C ARG A 151 2.26 -11.04 -17.96
N ALA A 152 2.14 -9.72 -18.06
CA ALA A 152 3.27 -8.84 -18.39
C ALA A 152 4.38 -8.95 -17.34
N TYR A 153 4.02 -9.05 -16.06
CA TYR A 153 5.00 -9.22 -14.97
C TYR A 153 5.73 -10.57 -15.04
N VAL A 154 5.01 -11.67 -15.29
CA VAL A 154 5.60 -13.01 -15.37
C VAL A 154 6.45 -13.20 -16.63
N ALA A 155 5.97 -12.69 -17.77
CA ALA A 155 6.66 -12.80 -19.05
C ALA A 155 7.81 -11.79 -19.20
N GLY A 156 7.91 -10.79 -18.32
CA GLY A 156 8.86 -9.69 -18.48
C GLY A 156 8.58 -8.86 -19.73
N SER A 157 7.31 -8.70 -20.08
CA SER A 157 6.87 -7.98 -21.28
C SER A 157 7.20 -6.48 -21.22
N ASP A 158 7.18 -5.84 -22.39
CA ASP A 158 7.37 -4.40 -22.50
C ASP A 158 6.34 -3.64 -21.64
N ARG A 159 6.83 -2.68 -20.86
CA ARG A 159 6.01 -1.94 -19.90
C ARG A 159 5.15 -0.87 -20.58
N GLY A 160 5.63 -0.29 -21.67
CA GLY A 160 4.86 0.66 -22.49
C GLY A 160 3.67 -0.02 -23.16
N GLU A 161 3.85 -1.24 -23.66
CA GLU A 161 2.76 -2.05 -24.21
C GLU A 161 1.70 -2.38 -23.16
N LEU A 162 2.12 -2.74 -21.93
CA LEU A 162 1.19 -2.98 -20.81
C LEU A 162 0.37 -1.73 -20.49
N VAL A 163 1.03 -0.57 -20.35
CA VAL A 163 0.35 0.71 -20.06
C VAL A 163 -0.63 1.06 -21.18
N ALA A 164 -0.23 0.89 -22.45
CA ALA A 164 -1.10 1.14 -23.59
C ALA A 164 -2.31 0.19 -23.62
N ALA A 165 -2.13 -1.09 -23.27
CA ALA A 165 -3.22 -2.05 -23.17
C ALA A 165 -4.20 -1.69 -22.04
N LEU A 166 -3.69 -1.39 -20.85
CA LEU A 166 -4.52 -0.96 -19.71
C LEU A 166 -5.28 0.33 -20.00
N SER A 167 -4.67 1.26 -20.71
CA SER A 167 -5.29 2.54 -21.09
C SER A 167 -6.46 2.39 -22.07
N ARG A 168 -6.55 1.27 -22.77
CA ARG A 168 -7.68 0.94 -23.68
C ARG A 168 -8.77 0.12 -23.01
N CYS A 169 -8.57 -0.36 -21.77
CA CYS A 169 -9.58 -1.14 -21.06
C CYS A 169 -10.78 -0.28 -20.64
N SER A 170 -11.98 -0.84 -20.76
CA SER A 170 -13.18 -0.27 -20.14
C SER A 170 -13.24 -0.64 -18.66
N PHE A 171 -13.24 0.36 -17.79
CA PHE A 171 -13.27 0.15 -16.34
C PHE A 171 -14.65 0.38 -15.73
N THR A 172 -15.00 -0.46 -14.77
CA THR A 172 -16.03 -0.14 -13.78
C THR A 172 -15.34 0.46 -12.55
N PHE A 173 -15.94 1.49 -11.98
CA PHE A 173 -15.38 2.22 -10.85
C PHE A 173 -16.05 1.80 -9.53
N PRO A 174 -15.38 1.99 -8.39
CA PRO A 174 -15.94 1.59 -7.11
C PRO A 174 -17.17 2.44 -6.78
N GLU A 175 -18.26 1.78 -6.43
CA GLU A 175 -19.47 2.43 -5.93
C GLU A 175 -19.49 2.35 -4.40
N TYR A 176 -19.76 3.50 -3.76
CA TYR A 176 -19.94 3.59 -2.32
C TYR A 176 -21.44 3.59 -2.02
N ILE A 177 -21.92 2.53 -1.39
CA ILE A 177 -23.34 2.37 -1.00
C ILE A 177 -23.37 2.30 0.53
N GLU A 178 -23.85 3.36 1.16
CA GLU A 178 -23.91 3.52 2.63
C GLU A 178 -22.53 3.30 3.29
N ASP A 179 -22.35 2.18 4.00
CA ASP A 179 -21.09 1.76 4.64
C ASP A 179 -20.38 0.60 3.89
N SER A 180 -20.84 0.27 2.68
CA SER A 180 -20.27 -0.79 1.84
C SER A 180 -19.64 -0.23 0.56
N ARG A 181 -18.56 -0.87 0.11
CA ARG A 181 -17.87 -0.52 -1.14
C ARG A 181 -17.96 -1.70 -2.10
N ARG A 182 -18.61 -1.49 -3.24
CA ARG A 182 -18.58 -2.44 -4.36
C ARG A 182 -17.32 -2.22 -5.17
N THR A 183 -16.52 -3.27 -5.36
CA THR A 183 -15.27 -3.19 -6.11
C THR A 183 -15.53 -3.18 -7.61
N GLY A 184 -14.90 -2.25 -8.32
CA GLY A 184 -14.90 -2.17 -9.79
C GLY A 184 -13.66 -2.83 -10.40
N THR A 185 -13.60 -2.96 -11.72
CA THR A 185 -12.39 -3.48 -12.40
C THR A 185 -11.20 -2.52 -12.27
N TRP A 186 -11.45 -1.22 -12.01
CA TRP A 186 -10.38 -0.26 -11.68
C TRP A 186 -9.61 -0.65 -10.41
N ASP A 187 -10.28 -1.30 -9.44
CA ASP A 187 -9.63 -1.78 -8.22
C ASP A 187 -8.52 -2.77 -8.51
N GLN A 188 -8.58 -3.51 -9.62
CA GLN A 188 -7.55 -4.49 -9.99
C GLN A 188 -6.22 -3.80 -10.30
N VAL A 189 -6.25 -2.68 -11.05
CA VAL A 189 -5.05 -1.88 -11.37
C VAL A 189 -4.48 -1.26 -10.10
N VAL A 190 -5.35 -0.73 -9.25
CA VAL A 190 -4.98 -0.11 -7.98
C VAL A 190 -4.39 -1.14 -7.01
N VAL A 191 -4.95 -2.34 -6.93
CA VAL A 191 -4.43 -3.46 -6.13
C VAL A 191 -3.08 -3.91 -6.66
N ALA A 192 -2.92 -4.04 -7.98
CA ALA A 192 -1.68 -4.46 -8.60
C ALA A 192 -0.52 -3.48 -8.32
N TYR A 193 -0.79 -2.18 -8.31
CA TYR A 193 0.18 -1.16 -7.85
C TYR A 193 0.62 -1.40 -6.40
N TYR A 194 -0.30 -1.58 -5.45
CA TYR A 194 0.09 -1.86 -4.05
C TYR A 194 0.80 -3.19 -3.85
N GLN A 195 0.48 -4.17 -4.70
CA GLN A 195 1.17 -5.46 -4.69
C GLN A 195 2.55 -5.36 -5.35
N GLY A 196 2.88 -4.26 -6.03
CA GLY A 196 4.16 -3.98 -6.65
C GLY A 196 4.34 -4.61 -8.04
N TYR A 197 3.24 -4.88 -8.73
CA TYR A 197 3.24 -5.32 -10.14
C TYR A 197 3.19 -4.14 -11.13
N LEU A 198 2.86 -2.94 -10.65
CA LEU A 198 2.93 -1.67 -11.37
C LEU A 198 3.75 -0.65 -10.60
N THR A 199 4.43 0.25 -11.31
CA THR A 199 5.11 1.41 -10.75
C THR A 199 4.14 2.59 -10.58
N ALA A 200 4.59 3.64 -9.89
CA ALA A 200 3.78 4.84 -9.70
C ALA A 200 3.57 5.61 -11.02
N ASP A 201 4.58 5.62 -11.90
CA ASP A 201 4.53 6.29 -13.20
C ASP A 201 3.55 5.56 -14.14
N GLU A 202 3.64 4.23 -14.21
CA GLU A 202 2.71 3.39 -14.99
C GLU A 202 1.26 3.58 -14.53
N LEU A 203 1.03 3.62 -13.21
CA LEU A 203 -0.30 3.91 -12.67
C LEU A 203 -0.77 5.33 -13.02
N GLY A 204 0.14 6.31 -13.02
CA GLY A 204 -0.14 7.70 -13.37
C GLY A 204 -0.58 7.86 -14.82
N GLU A 205 0.10 7.19 -15.74
CA GLU A 205 -0.24 7.19 -17.17
C GLU A 205 -1.62 6.57 -17.43
N VAL A 206 -1.86 5.36 -16.91
CA VAL A 206 -3.16 4.69 -17.05
C VAL A 206 -4.28 5.54 -16.43
N ARG A 207 -4.03 6.16 -15.26
CA ARG A 207 -5.00 7.05 -14.59
C ARG A 207 -5.31 8.28 -15.43
N THR A 208 -4.33 8.84 -16.12
CA THR A 208 -4.53 10.00 -16.99
C THR A 208 -5.38 9.64 -18.20
N ALA A 209 -5.13 8.49 -18.81
CA ALA A 209 -5.87 8.02 -19.98
C ALA A 209 -7.33 7.64 -19.66
N VAL A 210 -7.53 6.94 -18.54
CA VAL A 210 -8.85 6.41 -18.14
C VAL A 210 -9.70 7.47 -17.42
N ASN A 211 -9.07 8.49 -16.85
CA ASN A 211 -9.71 9.56 -16.08
C ASN A 211 -10.76 9.02 -15.08
N PRO A 212 -10.36 8.15 -14.13
CA PRO A 212 -11.30 7.60 -13.15
C PRO A 212 -11.96 8.73 -12.33
N PRO A 213 -13.23 8.58 -11.92
CA PRO A 213 -13.87 9.52 -11.03
C PRO A 213 -13.00 9.74 -9.80
N ALA A 214 -12.94 10.98 -9.32
CA ALA A 214 -12.05 11.36 -8.23
C ALA A 214 -12.29 10.45 -7.03
N GLU A 215 -11.35 9.53 -6.78
CA GLU A 215 -11.42 8.60 -5.64
C GLU A 215 -11.52 9.37 -4.34
#